data_AF-W9GML9-F1
#
_entry.id   AF-W9GML9-F1
#
_cell.length_a   1.000
_cell.length_b   1.000
_cell.length_c   1.000
_cell.angle_alpha   90.00
_cell.angle_beta   90.00
_cell.angle_gamma   90.00
#
_symmetry.space_group_name_H-M   'P 1'
#
loop_
_entity.id
_entity.type
_entity.pdbx_description
1 polymer ?
#
loop_
_entity_poly.entity_id
_entity_poly.type
_entity_poly.pdbx_seq_one_letter_code
_entity_poly.pdbx_strand_id
1 'polypeptide(L)'
;MASDDSLEEAVDMARPPDHSPVGHSPDGTGMEVEVELEAAAERLREERDEVRARLASMTTNLESLFAASVDSNADDEHDPEGQTIAYERSQFEALIQGARDRLAGIEAGLLRLEQGSYGICEVCHQPIPAARLDARPTARTCIQHASRIPD
;
A
#
# COMPACT_ATOMS: atom_id res chain seq x y z
N MET A 1 -49.32 -1.59 2.07
CA MET A 1 -48.46 -2.79 2.14
C MET A 1 -47.13 -2.31 2.67
N ALA A 2 -46.70 -2.89 3.79
CA ALA A 2 -45.75 -2.32 4.73
C ALA A 2 -44.34 -2.11 4.17
N SER A 3 -43.67 -1.14 4.78
CA SER A 3 -42.30 -0.68 4.56
C SER A 3 -41.24 -1.67 5.05
N ASP A 4 -40.02 -1.42 4.55
CA ASP A 4 -38.73 -1.55 5.23
C ASP A 4 -38.13 -2.93 5.56
N ASP A 5 -36.80 -2.93 5.42
CA ASP A 5 -35.83 -3.52 6.36
C ASP A 5 -35.06 -4.80 5.97
N SER A 6 -33.79 -4.79 6.40
CA SER A 6 -32.89 -5.92 6.60
C SER A 6 -32.06 -6.43 5.41
N LEU A 7 -31.00 -5.69 5.05
CA LEU A 7 -29.69 -6.33 4.85
C LEU A 7 -28.64 -5.60 5.70
N GLU A 8 -28.78 -5.76 7.02
CA GLU A 8 -27.69 -5.56 7.98
C GLU A 8 -26.85 -6.84 8.01
N GLU A 9 -25.78 -6.91 7.22
CA GLU A 9 -24.68 -7.81 7.53
C GLU A 9 -23.69 -7.04 8.40
N ALA A 10 -23.84 -7.26 9.70
CA ALA A 10 -22.91 -6.83 10.72
C ALA A 10 -21.52 -7.40 10.42
N VAL A 11 -20.62 -6.54 9.93
CA VAL A 11 -19.18 -6.80 10.05
C VAL A 11 -18.86 -6.69 11.53
N ASP A 12 -18.77 -7.84 12.18
CA ASP A 12 -18.18 -8.02 13.49
C ASP A 12 -16.70 -7.59 13.42
N MET A 13 -16.47 -6.28 13.51
CA MET A 13 -15.15 -5.71 13.72
C MET A 13 -14.77 -6.02 15.16
N ALA A 14 -14.16 -7.19 15.34
CA ALA A 14 -13.47 -7.58 16.56
C ALA A 14 -12.74 -6.36 17.12
N ARG A 15 -13.19 -5.91 18.30
CA ARG A 15 -12.55 -4.83 19.06
C ARG A 15 -11.06 -5.19 19.18
N PRO A 16 -10.14 -4.37 18.66
CA PRO A 16 -8.72 -4.71 18.69
C PRO A 16 -8.29 -4.93 20.14
N PRO A 17 -7.35 -5.86 20.40
CA PRO A 17 -6.81 -6.05 21.75
C PRO A 17 -6.31 -4.70 22.25
N ASP A 18 -6.61 -4.39 23.52
CA ASP A 18 -6.11 -3.21 24.23
C ASP A 18 -4.57 -3.25 24.25
N HIS A 19 -3.96 -2.75 23.19
CA HIS A 19 -2.52 -2.55 23.09
C HIS A 19 -2.27 -1.18 23.72
N SER A 20 -2.22 -1.17 25.04
CA SER A 20 -1.71 -0.03 25.80
C SER A 20 -0.36 0.38 25.18
N PRO A 21 -0.25 1.56 24.54
CA PRO A 21 0.96 1.94 23.83
C PRO A 21 1.94 2.44 24.89
N VAL A 22 2.80 1.55 25.37
CA VAL A 22 3.85 1.98 26.31
C VAL A 22 5.20 1.48 25.84
N GLY A 23 5.91 2.36 25.14
CA GLY A 23 7.28 2.14 24.69
C GLY A 23 8.08 3.40 24.31
N HIS A 24 7.60 4.61 24.64
CA HIS A 24 8.40 5.84 24.62
C HIS A 24 8.16 6.59 25.94
N SER A 25 9.20 7.03 26.66
CA SER A 25 9.02 7.89 27.84
C SER A 25 10.29 8.75 28.10
N PRO A 26 10.19 10.01 28.64
CA PRO A 26 9.02 10.59 29.34
C PRO A 26 8.63 12.08 29.12
N ASP A 27 9.08 12.85 28.11
CA ASP A 27 8.85 14.32 28.07
C ASP A 27 7.93 14.88 26.95
N GLY A 28 7.52 14.06 25.99
CA GLY A 28 6.68 14.52 24.88
C GLY A 28 5.24 14.78 25.34
N THR A 29 4.82 16.04 25.30
CA THR A 29 3.41 16.36 25.54
C THR A 29 2.56 15.70 24.46
N GLY A 30 1.37 15.17 24.79
CA GLY A 30 0.54 14.42 23.83
C GLY A 30 0.28 15.14 22.50
N MET A 31 0.33 16.47 22.51
CA MET A 31 0.22 17.33 21.33
C MET A 31 1.37 17.16 20.33
N GLU A 32 2.60 16.87 20.77
CA GLU A 32 3.75 16.66 19.87
C GLU A 32 3.65 15.34 19.12
N VAL A 33 3.17 14.28 19.79
CA VAL A 33 2.95 12.97 19.18
C VAL A 33 1.81 13.01 18.17
N GLU A 34 0.73 13.73 18.47
CA GLU A 34 -0.38 13.94 17.54
C GLU A 34 0.09 14.65 16.26
N VAL A 35 0.91 15.70 16.39
CA VAL A 35 1.47 16.43 15.24
C VAL A 35 2.38 15.56 14.37
N GLU A 36 3.19 14.68 14.97
CA GLU A 36 4.04 13.73 14.22
C GLU A 36 3.21 12.69 13.45
N LEU A 37 2.13 12.18 14.07
CA LEU A 37 1.20 11.23 13.42
C LEU A 37 0.41 11.89 12.29
N GLU A 38 -0.02 13.15 12.46
CA GLU A 38 -0.65 13.93 11.39
C GLU A 38 0.31 14.17 10.23
N ALA A 39 1.57 14.52 10.50
CA ALA A 39 2.58 14.70 9.46
C ALA A 39 2.90 13.38 8.73
N ALA A 40 2.90 12.24 9.44
CA ALA A 40 3.01 10.93 8.81
C ALA A 40 1.78 10.60 7.95
N ALA A 41 0.58 10.93 8.41
CA ALA A 41 -0.66 10.73 7.68
C ALA A 41 -0.67 11.54 6.37
N GLU A 42 -0.27 12.81 6.43
CA GLU A 42 -0.23 13.67 5.24
C GLU A 42 0.77 13.17 4.20
N ARG A 43 2.00 12.84 4.62
CA ARG A 43 3.00 12.23 3.75
C ARG A 43 2.48 10.96 3.05
N LEU A 44 1.76 10.10 3.78
CA LEU A 44 1.18 8.88 3.21
C LEU A 44 0.03 9.17 2.24
N ARG A 45 -0.80 10.21 2.47
CA ARG A 45 -1.88 10.60 1.55
C ARG A 45 -1.32 11.16 0.24
N GLU A 46 -0.33 12.05 0.33
CA GLU A 46 0.37 12.59 -0.84
C GLU A 46 0.98 11.44 -1.66
N GLU A 47 1.72 10.54 -1.01
CA GLU A 47 2.34 9.39 -1.69
C GLU A 47 1.29 8.45 -2.32
N ARG A 48 0.17 8.21 -1.63
CA ARG A 48 -0.95 7.42 -2.17
C ARG A 48 -1.47 8.03 -3.46
N ASP A 49 -1.72 9.33 -3.46
CA ASP A 49 -2.34 10.02 -4.59
C ASP A 49 -1.38 10.05 -5.80
N GLU A 50 -0.09 10.26 -5.56
CA GLU A 50 0.97 10.13 -6.58
C GLU A 50 1.04 8.72 -7.18
N VAL A 51 1.08 7.69 -6.33
CA VAL A 51 1.17 6.29 -6.78
C VAL A 51 -0.09 5.89 -7.55
N ARG A 52 -1.28 6.33 -7.11
CA ARG A 52 -2.54 6.11 -7.84
C ARG A 52 -2.55 6.77 -9.21
N ALA A 53 -2.12 8.02 -9.29
CA ALA A 53 -2.02 8.74 -10.57
C ALA A 53 -1.03 8.03 -11.52
N ARG A 54 0.11 7.59 -10.99
CA ARG A 54 1.11 6.84 -11.76
C ARG A 54 0.58 5.49 -12.25
N LEU A 55 -0.11 4.74 -11.39
CA LEU A 55 -0.75 3.47 -11.75
C LEU A 55 -1.79 3.65 -12.86
N ALA A 56 -2.65 4.67 -12.74
CA ALA A 56 -3.64 4.98 -13.77
C ALA A 56 -2.98 5.29 -15.12
N SER A 57 -1.97 6.16 -15.13
CA SER A 57 -1.21 6.49 -16.34
C SER A 57 -0.54 5.27 -16.96
N MET A 58 0.16 4.45 -16.16
CA MET A 58 0.83 3.23 -16.65
C MET A 58 -0.16 2.23 -17.24
N THR A 59 -1.31 2.02 -16.59
CA THR A 59 -2.33 1.06 -17.04
C THR A 59 -2.93 1.52 -18.37
N THR A 60 -3.32 2.80 -18.49
CA THR A 60 -3.85 3.37 -19.74
C THR A 60 -2.84 3.33 -20.88
N ASN A 61 -1.56 3.65 -20.60
CA ASN A 61 -0.50 3.58 -21.61
C ASN A 61 -0.30 2.15 -22.11
N LEU A 62 -0.30 1.16 -21.20
CA LEU A 62 -0.12 -0.24 -21.54
C LEU A 62 -1.27 -0.76 -22.43
N GLU A 63 -2.51 -0.44 -22.06
CA GLU A 63 -3.69 -0.78 -22.86
C GLU A 63 -3.63 -0.16 -24.25
N SER A 64 -3.21 1.10 -24.36
CA SER A 64 -3.09 1.80 -25.63
C SER A 64 -2.01 1.19 -26.54
N LEU A 65 -0.85 0.86 -25.98
CA LEU A 65 0.26 0.27 -26.73
C LEU A 65 -0.11 -1.11 -27.30
N PHE A 66 -0.78 -1.95 -26.49
CA PHE A 66 -1.19 -3.27 -26.97
C PHE A 66 -2.40 -3.24 -27.89
N ALA A 67 -3.35 -2.32 -27.70
CA ALA A 67 -4.44 -2.14 -28.65
C ALA A 67 -3.91 -1.79 -30.05
N ALA A 68 -2.87 -0.95 -30.12
CA ALA A 68 -2.22 -0.61 -31.38
C ALA A 68 -1.46 -1.79 -32.01
N SER A 69 -0.81 -2.65 -31.20
CA SER A 69 -0.05 -3.80 -31.73
C SER A 69 -0.94 -4.96 -32.19
N VAL A 70 -2.11 -5.17 -31.56
CA VAL A 70 -3.08 -6.19 -31.99
C VAL A 70 -3.68 -5.85 -33.36
N ASP A 71 -3.94 -4.57 -33.63
CA ASP A 71 -4.47 -4.12 -34.92
C ASP A 71 -3.44 -4.31 -36.06
N SER A 72 -2.15 -4.16 -35.78
CA SER A 72 -1.08 -4.36 -36.76
C SER A 72 -0.72 -5.84 -37.00
N ASN A 73 -0.92 -6.71 -36.01
CA ASN A 73 -0.47 -8.11 -36.06
C ASN A 73 -1.54 -9.10 -36.56
N ALA A 74 -2.75 -8.62 -36.87
CA ALA A 74 -3.87 -9.47 -37.30
C ALA A 74 -3.67 -10.15 -38.68
N ASP A 75 -2.58 -9.87 -39.40
CA ASP A 75 -2.32 -10.35 -40.77
C ASP A 75 -1.08 -11.27 -40.91
N ASP A 76 -0.33 -11.58 -39.84
CA ASP A 76 0.92 -12.36 -39.95
C ASP A 76 0.97 -13.57 -38.99
N GLU A 77 0.69 -14.76 -39.53
CA GLU A 77 0.61 -16.04 -38.80
C GLU A 77 2.00 -16.59 -38.38
N HIS A 78 3.09 -15.94 -38.78
CA HIS A 78 4.47 -16.30 -38.46
C HIS A 78 5.30 -15.13 -37.97
N ASP A 79 4.71 -14.24 -37.17
CA ASP A 79 5.41 -13.10 -36.59
C ASP A 79 6.38 -13.52 -35.44
N PRO A 80 7.72 -13.40 -35.62
CA PRO A 80 8.67 -13.58 -34.54
C PRO A 80 8.59 -12.49 -33.45
N GLU A 81 7.94 -11.35 -33.74
CA GLU A 81 7.78 -10.22 -32.81
C GLU A 81 6.73 -10.51 -31.71
N GLY A 82 5.81 -11.46 -31.92
CA GLY A 82 4.83 -11.88 -30.90
C GLY A 82 5.45 -12.37 -29.58
N GLN A 83 6.63 -13.02 -29.63
CA GLN A 83 7.37 -13.41 -28.43
C GLN A 83 7.99 -12.20 -27.70
N THR A 84 8.44 -11.20 -28.47
CA THR A 84 8.98 -9.93 -27.94
C THR A 84 7.87 -9.14 -27.24
N ILE A 85 6.69 -9.06 -27.84
CA ILE A 85 5.51 -8.37 -27.28
C ILE A 85 5.06 -9.03 -25.96
N ALA A 86 5.04 -10.37 -25.90
CA ALA A 86 4.70 -11.10 -24.69
C ALA A 86 5.72 -10.85 -23.55
N TYR A 87 7.01 -10.80 -23.89
CA TYR A 87 8.07 -10.47 -22.93
C TYR A 87 7.91 -9.04 -22.40
N GLU A 88 7.77 -8.05 -23.29
CA GLU A 88 7.57 -6.64 -22.91
C GLU A 88 6.34 -6.46 -22.01
N ARG A 89 5.24 -7.15 -22.34
CA ARG A 89 4.04 -7.20 -21.49
C ARG A 89 4.35 -7.67 -20.08
N SER A 90 5.08 -8.77 -19.94
CA SER A 90 5.44 -9.29 -18.62
C SER A 90 6.27 -8.29 -17.80
N GLN A 91 7.15 -7.52 -18.46
CA GLN A 91 7.95 -6.49 -17.79
C GLN A 91 7.07 -5.34 -17.28
N PHE A 92 6.13 -4.87 -18.09
CA PHE A 92 5.20 -3.82 -17.68
C PHE A 92 4.24 -4.30 -16.58
N GLU A 93 3.75 -5.53 -16.66
CA GLU A 93 2.91 -6.15 -15.62
C GLU A 93 3.65 -6.21 -14.28
N ALA A 94 4.94 -6.56 -14.28
CA ALA A 94 5.76 -6.57 -13.07
C ALA A 94 5.92 -5.16 -12.46
N LEU A 95 6.10 -4.13 -13.28
CA LEU A 95 6.16 -2.73 -12.82
C LEU A 95 4.83 -2.27 -12.20
N ILE A 96 3.71 -2.61 -12.84
CA ILE A 96 2.37 -2.30 -12.33
C ILE A 96 2.14 -3.04 -11.01
N GLN A 97 2.53 -4.31 -10.92
CA GLN A 97 2.38 -5.08 -9.69
C GLN A 97 3.19 -4.48 -8.54
N GLY A 98 4.45 -4.10 -8.77
CA GLY A 98 5.26 -3.42 -7.75
C GLY A 98 4.65 -2.09 -7.28
N ALA A 99 4.03 -1.33 -8.19
CA ALA A 99 3.33 -0.10 -7.83
C ALA A 99 2.03 -0.38 -7.03
N ARG A 100 1.30 -1.45 -7.34
CA ARG A 100 0.15 -1.92 -6.54
C ARG A 100 0.57 -2.36 -5.15
N ASP A 101 1.66 -3.10 -5.02
CA ASP A 101 2.19 -3.54 -3.73
C ASP A 101 2.62 -2.33 -2.89
N ARG A 102 3.21 -1.31 -3.52
CA ARG A 102 3.53 -0.03 -2.87
C ARG A 102 2.27 0.66 -2.37
N LEU A 103 1.23 0.77 -3.20
CA LEU A 103 -0.05 1.37 -2.83
C LEU A 103 -0.69 0.65 -1.64
N ALA A 104 -0.74 -0.68 -1.68
CA ALA A 104 -1.26 -1.49 -0.59
C ALA A 104 -0.48 -1.27 0.72
N GLY A 105 0.84 -1.10 0.64
CA GLY A 105 1.68 -0.75 1.80
C GLY A 105 1.36 0.63 2.39
N ILE A 106 1.02 1.61 1.55
CA ILE A 106 0.62 2.96 1.96
C ILE A 106 -0.76 2.93 2.62
N GLU A 107 -1.74 2.28 1.99
CA GLU A 107 -3.10 2.14 2.53
C GLU A 107 -3.10 1.40 3.87
N ALA A 108 -2.29 0.35 4.01
CA ALA A 108 -2.10 -0.33 5.29
C ALA A 108 -1.47 0.59 6.35
N GLY A 109 -0.59 1.52 5.96
CA GLY A 109 -0.04 2.54 6.85
C GLY A 109 -1.09 3.52 7.36
N LEU A 110 -1.94 4.03 6.46
CA LEU A 110 -3.06 4.91 6.79
C LEU A 110 -4.07 4.22 7.72
N LEU A 111 -4.39 2.96 7.46
CA LEU A 111 -5.28 2.19 8.33
C LEU A 111 -4.71 2.02 9.74
N ARG A 112 -3.38 1.81 9.88
CA ARG A 112 -2.74 1.74 11.20
C ARG A 112 -2.78 3.09 11.94
N LEU A 113 -2.73 4.21 11.22
CA LEU A 113 -2.89 5.54 11.84
C LEU A 113 -4.30 5.69 12.41
N GLU A 114 -5.32 5.30 11.64
CA GLU A 114 -6.73 5.32 12.08
C GLU A 114 -6.97 4.41 13.29
N GLN A 115 -6.27 3.28 13.35
CA GLN A 115 -6.37 2.32 14.46
C GLN A 115 -5.49 2.67 15.68
N GLY A 116 -4.64 3.70 15.59
CA GLY A 116 -3.68 4.06 16.64
C GLY A 116 -2.51 3.06 16.80
N SER A 117 -2.32 2.15 15.85
CA SER A 117 -1.25 1.12 15.88
C SER A 117 -0.04 1.47 15.00
N TYR A 118 -0.05 2.67 14.39
CA TYR A 118 1.06 3.15 13.58
C TYR A 118 2.34 3.29 14.41
N GLY A 119 3.47 2.88 13.83
CA GLY A 119 4.75 2.87 14.51
C GLY A 119 4.94 1.70 15.48
N ILE A 120 4.07 0.69 15.50
CA ILE A 120 4.26 -0.56 16.26
C ILE A 120 4.65 -1.70 15.32
N CYS A 121 5.66 -2.49 15.70
CA CYS A 121 6.11 -3.63 14.92
C CYS A 121 5.06 -4.75 14.94
N GLU A 122 4.65 -5.23 13.77
CA GLU A 122 3.65 -6.32 13.65
C GLU A 122 4.13 -7.69 14.20
N VAL A 123 5.43 -7.87 14.44
CA VAL A 123 6.03 -9.14 14.89
C VAL A 123 6.30 -9.18 16.40
N CYS A 124 6.98 -8.15 16.93
CA CYS A 124 7.34 -8.11 18.36
C CYS A 124 6.53 -7.09 19.17
N HIS A 125 5.61 -6.37 18.53
CA HIS A 125 4.76 -5.36 19.17
C HIS A 125 5.53 -4.24 19.90
N GLN A 126 6.82 -4.07 19.57
CA GLN A 126 7.66 -2.98 20.07
C GLN A 126 7.58 -1.77 19.14
N PRO A 127 7.85 -0.55 19.65
CA PRO A 127 7.94 0.65 18.83
C PRO A 127 8.96 0.51 17.69
N ILE A 128 8.58 0.97 16.51
CA ILE A 128 9.44 1.15 15.36
C ILE A 128 10.18 2.48 15.56
N PRO A 129 11.51 2.53 15.43
CA PRO A 129 12.26 3.77 15.60
C PRO A 129 11.75 4.90 14.68
N ALA A 130 11.59 6.12 15.20
CA ALA A 130 11.11 7.27 14.44
C ALA A 130 11.92 7.51 13.16
N ALA A 131 13.26 7.49 13.26
CA ALA A 131 14.16 7.62 12.10
C ALA A 131 13.89 6.60 10.97
N ARG A 132 13.35 5.41 11.31
CA ARG A 132 12.96 4.39 10.33
C ARG A 132 11.61 4.71 9.69
N LEU A 133 10.65 5.24 10.45
CA LEU A 133 9.37 5.70 9.91
C LEU A 133 9.56 6.96 9.06
N ASP A 134 10.53 7.81 9.40
CA ASP A 134 10.89 8.96 8.57
C ASP A 134 11.52 8.55 7.24
N ALA A 135 12.42 7.58 7.27
CA ALA A 135 13.03 7.04 6.05
C ALA A 135 12.05 6.16 5.25
N ARG A 136 11.14 5.45 5.92
CA ARG A 136 10.18 4.54 5.31
C ARG A 136 8.85 4.54 6.08
N PRO A 137 7.92 5.45 5.76
CA PRO A 137 6.64 5.61 6.46
C PRO A 137 5.75 4.36 6.40
N THR A 138 5.90 3.54 5.36
CA THR A 138 5.16 2.28 5.19
C THR A 138 5.74 1.10 5.99
N ALA A 139 6.78 1.31 6.81
CA ALA A 139 7.41 0.23 7.56
C ALA A 139 6.43 -0.43 8.55
N ARG A 140 6.25 -1.75 8.38
CA ARG A 140 5.39 -2.60 9.24
C ARG A 140 6.15 -3.27 10.39
N THR A 141 7.47 -3.34 10.27
CA THR A 141 8.33 -4.08 11.18
C THR A 141 9.58 -3.29 11.57
N CYS A 142 10.08 -3.55 12.78
CA CYS A 142 11.34 -3.00 13.27
C CYS A 142 12.54 -3.54 12.48
N ILE A 143 13.72 -2.93 12.66
CA ILE A 143 14.92 -3.29 11.89
C ILE A 143 15.32 -4.77 12.06
N GLN A 144 15.12 -5.34 13.25
CA GLN A 144 15.43 -6.75 13.56
C GLN A 144 14.55 -7.73 12.77
N HIS A 145 13.29 -7.37 12.50
CA HIS A 145 12.34 -8.23 11.79
C HIS A 145 12.24 -7.92 10.30
N ALA A 146 12.80 -6.80 9.84
CA ALA A 146 12.84 -6.45 8.43
C ALA A 146 14.03 -7.05 7.67
N SER A 147 15.09 -7.45 8.38
CA SER A 147 16.25 -8.14 7.82
C SER A 147 16.00 -9.63 7.60
N ARG A 148 14.89 -10.17 8.11
CA ARG A 148 14.43 -11.52 7.77
C ARG A 148 13.70 -11.43 6.43
N ILE A 149 14.41 -11.72 5.35
CA ILE A 149 13.77 -12.05 4.07
C ILE A 149 12.87 -13.27 4.36
N PRO A 150 11.54 -13.18 4.20
CA PRO A 150 10.71 -14.38 4.26
C PRO A 150 11.14 -15.31 3.11
N ASP A 151 11.41 -16.57 3.44
CA ASP A 151 11.70 -17.64 2.47
C ASP A 151 10.58 -17.81 1.43
#